data_AF-A0A0N4YHE4-F1
#
_entry.id   AF-A0A0N4YHE4-F1
#
_cell.length_a   1.000
_cell.length_b   1.000
_cell.length_c   1.000
_cell.angle_alpha   90.00
_cell.angle_beta   90.00
_cell.angle_gamma   90.00
#
_symmetry.space_group_name_H-M   'P 1'
#
loop_
_entity.id
_entity.type
_entity.pdbx_description
1 polymer ?
#
loop_
_entity_poly.entity_id
_entity_poly.type
_entity_poly.pdbx_seq_one_letter_code
_entity_poly.pdbx_strand_id
1 'polypeptide(L)'
;MFEKPSHRRWTWESPNGEERSDIDHVLVSRRWILFDVSVLPSFDTGSDHRLVRAKLTLKKKISKRDTHKPAPLGIPSFSSQELEQAIESYG
;
A
#
# COMPACT_ATOMS: atom_id res chain seq x y z
N MET A 1 -12.47 9.63 24.57
CA MET A 1 -12.38 8.97 23.24
C MET A 1 -12.65 10.05 22.21
N PHE A 2 -11.81 10.22 21.19
CA PHE A 2 -12.06 11.23 20.15
C PHE A 2 -13.15 10.73 19.21
N GLU A 3 -14.22 11.50 19.04
CA GLU A 3 -15.35 11.15 18.18
C GLU A 3 -15.51 12.22 17.09
N LYS A 4 -15.63 11.78 15.85
CA LYS A 4 -15.74 12.67 14.69
C LYS A 4 -17.19 12.99 14.38
N PRO A 5 -17.50 14.21 13.94
CA PRO A 5 -18.82 14.56 13.46
C PRO A 5 -19.26 13.61 12.34
N SER A 6 -20.46 13.06 12.47
CA SER A 6 -21.02 12.05 11.56
C SER A 6 -21.03 12.47 10.09
N HIS A 7 -21.31 13.76 9.83
CA HIS A 7 -21.41 14.34 8.49
C HIS A 7 -20.11 14.35 7.69
N ARG A 8 -18.94 14.05 8.31
CA ARG A 8 -17.63 14.04 7.63
C ARG A 8 -17.00 12.65 7.55
N ARG A 9 -17.75 11.59 7.84
CA ARG A 9 -17.20 10.23 7.90
C ARG A 9 -17.17 9.50 6.56
N TRP A 10 -18.13 9.76 5.67
CA TRP A 10 -18.23 9.07 4.40
C TRP A 10 -17.05 9.41 3.47
N THR A 11 -16.63 8.41 2.69
CA THR A 11 -15.47 8.46 1.81
C THR A 11 -15.84 8.22 0.36
N TRP A 12 -17.00 7.62 0.10
CA TRP A 12 -17.52 7.40 -1.23
C TRP A 12 -18.94 7.97 -1.37
N GLU A 13 -19.24 8.50 -2.55
CA GLU A 13 -20.55 8.99 -2.93
C GLU A 13 -20.93 8.37 -4.28
N SER A 14 -22.16 7.87 -4.35
CA SER A 14 -22.74 7.35 -5.58
C SER A 14 -22.71 8.38 -6.71
N PRO A 15 -22.63 7.98 -7.99
CA PRO A 15 -22.60 8.91 -9.12
C PRO A 15 -23.81 9.86 -9.22
N ASN A 16 -24.95 9.44 -8.66
CA ASN A 16 -26.17 10.24 -8.59
C ASN A 16 -26.29 11.07 -7.29
N GLY A 17 -25.33 10.95 -6.36
CA GLY A 17 -25.28 11.72 -5.11
C GLY A 17 -26.29 11.29 -4.04
N GLU A 18 -27.01 10.18 -4.25
CA GLU A 18 -28.08 9.74 -3.35
C GLU A 18 -27.55 8.97 -2.13
N GLU A 19 -26.54 8.13 -2.36
CA GLU A 19 -25.94 7.29 -1.34
C GLU A 19 -24.50 7.71 -1.03
N ARG A 20 -24.15 7.62 0.26
CA ARG A 20 -22.81 7.87 0.80
C ARG A 20 -22.41 6.73 1.72
N SER A 21 -21.21 6.21 1.54
CA SER A 21 -20.68 5.11 2.35
C SER A 21 -19.28 5.43 2.90
N ASP A 22 -18.92 4.75 3.99
CA ASP A 22 -17.60 4.80 4.63
C ASP A 22 -16.91 3.46 4.35
N ILE A 23 -16.22 3.39 3.21
CA ILE A 23 -15.58 2.15 2.71
C ILE A 23 -14.05 2.21 2.74
N ASP A 24 -13.48 3.37 3.05
CA ASP A 24 -12.03 3.57 3.10
C ASP A 24 -11.55 3.63 4.56
N HIS A 25 -10.63 2.73 4.93
CA HIS A 25 -10.17 2.60 6.31
C HIS A 25 -8.64 2.58 6.41
N VAL A 26 -8.12 3.19 7.48
CA VAL A 26 -6.69 3.16 7.82
C VAL A 26 -6.47 2.21 8.99
N LEU A 27 -5.79 1.09 8.73
CA LEU A 27 -5.46 0.09 9.74
C LEU A 27 -4.10 0.40 10.40
N VAL A 28 -4.06 0.28 11.73
CA VAL A 28 -2.83 0.47 12.52
C VAL A 28 -2.65 -0.68 13.50
N SER A 29 -1.41 -1.14 13.68
CA SER A 29 -1.08 -2.23 14.61
C SER A 29 -1.14 -1.81 16.08
N ARG A 30 -1.06 -0.50 16.36
CA ARG A 30 -1.01 0.05 17.72
C ARG A 30 -1.93 1.26 17.81
N ARG A 31 -2.89 1.25 18.75
CA ARG A 31 -3.85 2.35 18.92
C ARG A 31 -3.15 3.69 19.20
N TRP A 32 -2.10 3.69 20.03
CA TRP A 32 -1.42 4.90 20.51
C TRP A 32 -0.50 5.59 19.48
N ILE A 33 -0.29 5.00 18.29
CA ILE A 33 0.45 5.70 17.21
C ILE A 33 -0.46 6.59 16.37
N LEU A 34 -1.78 6.42 16.47
CA LEU A 34 -2.77 7.13 15.66
C LEU A 34 -3.30 8.35 16.42
N PHE A 35 -3.05 9.54 15.89
CA PHE A 35 -3.45 10.81 16.52
C PHE A 35 -4.76 11.35 15.95
N ASP A 36 -4.94 11.26 14.64
CA ASP A 36 -6.10 11.79 13.94
C ASP A 36 -6.33 11.06 12.61
N VAL A 37 -7.59 10.95 12.18
CA VAL A 37 -8.01 10.38 10.88
C VAL A 37 -9.10 11.22 10.24
N SER A 38 -8.78 12.20 9.40
CA SER A 38 -9.79 13.10 8.83
C SER A 38 -10.05 12.78 7.37
N VAL A 39 -11.33 12.74 6.96
CA VAL A 39 -11.69 12.88 5.55
C VAL A 39 -11.55 14.34 5.14
N LEU A 40 -10.84 14.61 4.05
CA LEU A 40 -10.67 15.97 3.55
C LEU A 40 -11.93 16.41 2.77
N PRO A 41 -12.45 17.62 3.01
CA PRO A 41 -13.72 18.07 2.43
C PRO A 41 -13.64 18.60 1.00
N SER A 42 -12.50 19.15 0.58
CA SER A 42 -12.42 19.94 -0.66
C SER A 42 -11.08 19.74 -1.37
N PHE A 43 -10.77 18.48 -1.69
CA PHE A 43 -9.62 18.14 -2.50
C PHE A 43 -10.12 17.57 -3.81
N ASP A 44 -9.86 18.28 -4.91
CA ASP A 44 -10.20 17.81 -6.25
C ASP A 44 -9.17 16.76 -6.68
N THR A 45 -9.54 15.49 -6.52
CA THR A 45 -8.76 14.34 -6.97
C THR A 45 -9.14 13.91 -8.39
N GLY A 46 -10.23 14.44 -8.97
CA GLY A 46 -10.88 13.83 -10.13
C GLY A 46 -11.44 12.43 -9.87
N SER A 47 -11.64 12.03 -8.59
CA SER A 47 -12.20 10.74 -8.19
C SER A 47 -13.52 10.93 -7.44
N ASP A 48 -14.39 9.93 -7.54
CA ASP A 48 -15.61 9.73 -6.75
C ASP A 48 -15.34 9.39 -5.26
N HIS A 49 -14.06 9.24 -4.88
CA HIS A 49 -13.64 9.06 -3.49
C HIS A 49 -13.05 10.33 -2.86
N ARG A 50 -13.37 10.54 -1.59
CA ARG A 50 -12.77 11.58 -0.74
C ARG A 50 -11.50 11.08 -0.09
N LEU A 51 -10.50 11.96 -0.03
CA LEU A 51 -9.20 11.62 0.56
C LEU A 51 -9.28 11.42 2.09
N VAL A 52 -8.82 10.26 2.56
CA VAL A 52 -8.64 9.96 3.98
C VAL A 52 -7.21 10.29 4.41
N ARG A 53 -7.05 11.15 5.42
CA ARG A 53 -5.76 11.54 5.99
C ARG A 53 -5.60 11.03 7.41
N ALA A 54 -4.62 10.16 7.64
CA ALA A 54 -4.20 9.75 8.98
C ALA A 54 -2.93 10.50 9.43
N LYS A 55 -2.93 10.98 10.68
CA LYS A 55 -1.75 11.50 11.37
C LYS A 55 -1.21 10.45 12.32
N LEU A 56 0.01 10.01 12.08
CA LEU A 56 0.69 8.94 12.81
C LEU A 56 1.96 9.47 13.47
N THR A 57 2.28 9.00 14.68
CA THR A 57 3.62 9.17 15.25
C THR A 57 4.36 7.84 15.22
N LEU A 58 5.47 7.82 14.51
CA LEU A 58 6.35 6.66 14.42
C LEU A 58 7.55 6.90 15.34
N LYS A 59 7.73 6.05 16.36
CA LYS A 59 8.99 6.02 17.10
C LYS A 59 10.02 5.30 16.23
N LYS A 60 11.12 5.98 15.90
CA LYS A 60 12.21 5.45 15.09
C LYS A 60 12.93 4.35 15.86
N LYS A 61 12.43 3.10 15.83
CA LYS A 61 13.31 1.94 15.89
C LYS A 61 13.59 1.59 14.44
N ILE A 62 14.83 1.78 14.01
CA ILE A 62 15.33 1.20 12.76
C ILE A 62 15.37 -0.31 12.99
N SER A 63 14.22 -0.97 13.02
CA SER A 63 14.19 -2.37 12.63
C SER A 63 14.51 -2.33 11.15
N LYS A 64 15.65 -2.92 10.74
CA LYS A 64 15.87 -3.26 9.34
C LYS A 64 14.54 -3.84 8.88
N ARG A 65 13.89 -3.18 7.91
CA ARG A 65 12.69 -3.76 7.31
C ARG A 65 13.10 -5.19 6.97
N ASP A 66 12.23 -6.13 7.26
CA ASP A 66 12.29 -7.42 6.58
C ASP A 66 12.00 -7.08 5.12
N THR A 67 12.99 -6.51 4.43
CA THR A 67 13.04 -6.50 2.99
C THR A 67 12.98 -7.97 2.71
N HIS A 68 11.85 -8.45 2.17
CA HIS A 68 11.77 -9.78 1.60
C HIS A 68 13.12 -10.03 0.95
N LYS A 69 13.92 -10.91 1.56
CA LYS A 69 15.23 -11.21 1.00
C LYS A 69 14.92 -11.60 -0.43
N PRO A 70 15.48 -10.91 -1.44
CA PRO A 70 15.25 -11.35 -2.81
C PRO A 70 15.60 -12.83 -2.83
N ALA A 71 14.74 -13.64 -3.44
CA ALA A 71 15.06 -15.05 -3.65
C ALA A 71 16.49 -15.09 -4.21
N PRO A 72 17.37 -15.97 -3.71
CA PRO A 72 18.71 -16.09 -4.26
C PRO A 72 18.59 -16.12 -5.78
N LEU A 73 19.22 -15.16 -6.47
CA LEU A 73 19.29 -15.20 -7.93
C LEU A 73 20.02 -16.50 -8.23
N GLY A 74 19.28 -17.53 -8.62
CA GLY A 74 19.83 -18.77 -9.13
C GLY A 74 20.47 -18.42 -10.45
N ILE A 75 21.70 -17.91 -10.41
CA ILE A 75 22.52 -17.73 -11.61
C ILE A 75 22.70 -19.15 -12.13
N PRO A 76 22.12 -19.51 -13.29
CA PRO A 76 22.31 -20.83 -13.83
C PRO A 76 23.79 -20.93 -14.21
N SER A 77 24.53 -21.83 -13.56
CA SER A 77 25.88 -22.19 -14.00
C SER A 77 25.72 -23.28 -15.05
N PHE A 78 25.90 -22.93 -16.31
CA PHE A 78 25.98 -23.91 -17.39
C PHE A 78 27.39 -24.51 -17.43
N SER A 79 27.49 -25.82 -17.66
CA SER A 79 28.79 -26.44 -17.92
C SER A 79 29.28 -26.00 -19.30
N SER A 80 30.57 -25.65 -19.42
CA SER A 80 31.18 -25.32 -20.72
C SER A 80 30.98 -26.45 -21.74
N GLN A 81 30.96 -27.71 -21.28
CA GLN A 81 30.77 -28.88 -22.12
C GLN A 81 29.36 -28.94 -22.73
N GLU A 82 28.34 -28.57 -21.96
CA GLU A 82 26.94 -28.53 -22.44
C GLU A 82 26.75 -27.41 -23.47
N LEU A 83 27.43 -26.28 -23.26
CA LEU A 83 27.47 -25.16 -24.20
C LEU A 83 28.14 -25.54 -25.51
N GLU A 84 29.30 -26.21 -25.44
CA GLU A 84 30.03 -26.70 -26.62
C GLU A 84 29.19 -27.70 -27.42
N GLN A 85 28.56 -28.68 -26.76
CA GLN A 85 27.65 -29.64 -27.40
C GLN A 85 26.46 -28.97 -28.07
N ALA A 86 25.85 -27.97 -27.43
CA ALA A 86 24.74 -27.24 -28.01
C ALA A 86 25.18 -26.47 -29.26
N ILE A 87 26.32 -25.75 -29.21
CA ILE A 87 26.87 -25.03 -30.35
C ILE A 87 27.14 -25.98 -31.53
N GLU A 88 27.70 -27.17 -31.26
CA GLU A 88 27.97 -28.18 -32.27
C GLU A 88 26.67 -28.76 -32.88
N SER A 89 25.60 -28.88 -32.10
CA SER A 89 24.30 -29.38 -32.60
C SER A 89 23.58 -28.42 -33.56
N TYR A 90 23.94 -27.14 -33.57
CA TYR A 90 23.34 -26.11 -34.42
C TYR A 90 24.23 -25.67 -35.59
N GLY A 91 25.43 -26.24 -35.73
CA GLY A 91 26.35 -26.01 -36.85
C GLY A 91 26.23 -27.07 -37.93
#